data_AF-A0A851SB84-F1
#
_entry.id   AF-A0A851SB84-F1
#
_cell.length_a   1.000
_cell.length_b   1.000
_cell.length_c   1.000
_cell.angle_alpha   90.00
_cell.angle_beta   90.00
_cell.angle_gamma   90.00
#
_symmetry.space_group_name_H-M   'P 1'
#
loop_
_entity.id
_entity.type
_entity.pdbx_description
1 polymer ?
#
loop_
_entity_poly.entity_id
_entity_poly.type
_entity_poly.pdbx_seq_one_letter_code
_entity_poly.pdbx_strand_id
1 'polypeptide(L)'
;KVRNEFYKDTQGVLLVYDVGSKESFDSLDSWLAEMKQELGPHGNMENVVFVVCANKVDACRLRVVDESEGRLWAESRGFLYWETSAQSGEGIQEMFQTFYSAIVDLCDNGGKRPPGSAGISFTREQADAIRRIRGSKDSWDMLGLKPGASRDEVNKAYRKLAVLLHPDKCLAPGSEDAFKAVVNARTALLKNIK
;
A
#
# COMPACT_ATOMS: atom_id res chain seq x y z
N LYS A 1 -25.40 -8.58 9.49
CA LYS A 1 -24.00 -9.02 9.73
C LYS A 1 -23.67 -8.71 11.19
N VAL A 2 -23.21 -9.67 11.99
CA VAL A 2 -22.99 -9.51 13.46
C VAL A 2 -21.79 -8.60 13.78
N ARG A 3 -20.92 -8.31 12.82
CA ARG A 3 -19.65 -7.59 13.02
C ARG A 3 -19.80 -6.07 13.14
N ASN A 4 -20.89 -5.51 12.61
CA ASN A 4 -21.02 -4.06 12.41
C ASN A 4 -21.06 -3.28 13.75
N GLU A 5 -21.53 -3.91 14.82
CA GLU A 5 -21.61 -3.31 16.15
C GLU A 5 -20.23 -3.15 16.82
N PHE A 6 -19.21 -3.89 16.37
CA PHE A 6 -17.88 -3.92 16.99
C PHE A 6 -16.88 -2.91 16.41
N TYR A 7 -17.28 -2.11 15.42
CA TYR A 7 -16.42 -1.09 14.85
C TYR A 7 -16.37 0.20 15.69
N LYS A 8 -17.37 0.42 16.55
CA LYS A 8 -17.42 1.62 17.40
C LYS A 8 -16.31 1.58 18.46
N ASP A 9 -15.72 2.74 18.72
CA ASP A 9 -14.68 2.94 19.75
C ASP A 9 -13.44 2.03 19.61
N THR A 10 -13.12 1.59 18.40
CA THR A 10 -11.91 0.78 18.13
C THR A 10 -10.66 1.65 18.14
N GLN A 11 -9.68 1.33 18.98
CA GLN A 11 -8.37 2.01 19.03
C GLN A 11 -7.31 1.37 18.12
N GLY A 12 -7.48 0.08 17.81
CA GLY A 12 -6.51 -0.68 17.02
C GLY A 12 -7.17 -1.76 16.18
N VAL A 13 -6.66 -1.94 14.96
CA VAL A 13 -7.17 -2.88 13.97
C VAL A 13 -6.01 -3.72 13.42
N LEU A 14 -6.20 -5.03 13.43
CA LEU A 14 -5.35 -5.99 12.71
C LEU A 14 -6.03 -6.38 11.40
N LEU A 15 -5.44 -5.99 10.28
CA LEU A 15 -5.86 -6.37 8.93
C LEU A 15 -4.99 -7.54 8.46
N VAL A 16 -5.56 -8.74 8.39
CA VAL A 16 -4.80 -9.95 8.09
C VAL A 16 -5.15 -10.46 6.70
N TYR A 17 -4.14 -10.81 5.91
CA TYR A 17 -4.31 -11.53 4.65
C TYR A 17 -3.31 -12.70 4.57
N ASP A 18 -3.53 -13.61 3.64
CA ASP A 18 -2.66 -14.75 3.38
C ASP A 18 -1.73 -14.42 2.20
N VAL A 19 -0.42 -14.50 2.39
CA VAL A 19 0.56 -14.23 1.32
C VAL A 19 0.43 -15.19 0.13
N GLY A 20 -0.18 -16.35 0.33
CA GLY A 20 -0.50 -17.32 -0.71
C GLY A 20 -1.84 -17.11 -1.41
N SER A 21 -2.65 -16.13 -1.00
CA SER A 21 -3.95 -15.83 -1.62
C SER A 21 -4.09 -14.35 -1.97
N LYS A 22 -3.97 -14.04 -3.27
CA LYS A 22 -4.13 -12.68 -3.79
C LYS A 22 -5.54 -12.11 -3.54
N GLU A 23 -6.55 -12.95 -3.61
CA GLU A 23 -7.95 -12.57 -3.33
C GLU A 23 -8.13 -12.05 -1.90
N SER A 24 -7.42 -12.65 -0.93
CA SER A 24 -7.46 -12.18 0.46
C SER A 24 -6.86 -10.79 0.64
N PHE A 25 -5.81 -10.48 -0.13
CA PHE A 25 -5.18 -9.16 -0.16
C PHE A 25 -6.07 -8.12 -0.85
N ASP A 26 -6.65 -8.45 -2.01
CA ASP A 26 -7.53 -7.52 -2.74
C ASP A 26 -8.82 -7.21 -1.95
N SER A 27 -9.26 -8.15 -1.11
CA SER A 27 -10.40 -7.96 -0.20
C SER A 27 -10.16 -6.89 0.87
N LEU A 28 -8.90 -6.54 1.20
CA LEU A 28 -8.58 -5.54 2.22
C LEU A 28 -9.15 -4.16 1.89
N ASP A 29 -9.16 -3.77 0.60
CA ASP A 29 -9.75 -2.50 0.16
C ASP A 29 -11.28 -2.48 0.44
N SER A 30 -11.96 -3.63 0.33
CA SER A 30 -13.38 -3.77 0.67
C SER A 30 -13.63 -3.73 2.18
N TRP A 31 -12.75 -4.34 2.98
CA TRP A 31 -12.83 -4.31 4.45
C TRP A 31 -12.64 -2.90 5.01
N LEU A 32 -11.71 -2.13 4.44
CA LEU A 32 -11.54 -0.72 4.78
C LEU A 32 -12.78 0.11 4.42
N ALA A 33 -13.41 -0.16 3.28
CA ALA A 33 -14.64 0.51 2.88
C ALA A 33 -15.81 0.19 3.84
N GLU A 34 -15.98 -1.09 4.22
CA GLU A 34 -16.98 -1.54 5.22
C GLU A 34 -16.75 -0.81 6.56
N MET A 35 -15.52 -0.76 7.05
CA MET A 35 -15.18 -0.07 8.31
C MET A 35 -15.44 1.44 8.24
N LYS A 36 -15.06 2.11 7.15
CA LYS A 36 -15.32 3.55 6.96
C LYS A 36 -16.80 3.87 6.95
N GLN A 37 -17.60 3.00 6.35
CA GLN A 37 -19.05 3.17 6.30
C GLN A 37 -19.68 3.07 7.69
N GLU A 38 -19.22 2.12 8.51
CA GLU A 38 -19.74 1.90 9.87
C GLU A 38 -19.28 2.95 10.88
N LEU A 39 -18.05 3.48 10.74
CA LEU A 39 -17.53 4.57 11.57
C LEU A 39 -18.24 5.92 11.34
N GLY A 40 -18.91 6.07 10.18
CA GLY A 40 -19.70 7.25 9.83
C GLY A 40 -18.86 8.54 9.66
N PRO A 41 -19.51 9.68 9.37
CA PRO A 41 -18.82 10.95 9.10
C PRO A 41 -18.07 11.57 10.29
N HIS A 42 -18.28 11.03 11.51
CA HIS A 42 -17.62 11.49 12.73
C HIS A 42 -16.47 10.57 13.17
N GLY A 43 -16.31 9.40 12.53
CA GLY A 43 -15.25 8.46 12.87
C GLY A 43 -13.92 8.89 12.27
N ASN A 44 -13.01 9.36 13.12
CA ASN A 44 -11.67 9.70 12.67
C ASN A 44 -10.81 8.43 12.56
N MET A 45 -10.76 7.85 11.36
CA MET A 45 -9.94 6.67 11.07
C MET A 45 -8.43 6.93 11.25
N GLU A 46 -8.00 8.21 11.29
CA GLU A 46 -6.60 8.58 11.58
C GLU A 46 -6.23 8.38 13.04
N ASN A 47 -7.23 8.29 13.93
CA ASN A 47 -7.07 8.03 15.36
C ASN A 47 -7.18 6.54 15.70
N VAL A 48 -7.03 5.66 14.71
CA VAL A 48 -7.03 4.21 14.90
C VAL A 48 -5.70 3.68 14.40
N VAL A 49 -5.05 2.84 15.21
CA VAL A 49 -3.80 2.19 14.82
C VAL A 49 -4.13 1.00 13.92
N PHE A 50 -3.67 1.01 12.68
CA PHE A 50 -3.82 -0.11 11.77
C PHE A 50 -2.50 -0.85 11.62
N VAL A 51 -2.55 -2.18 11.73
CA VAL A 51 -1.46 -3.09 11.38
C VAL A 51 -1.95 -4.04 10.32
N VAL A 52 -1.22 -4.13 9.22
CA VAL A 52 -1.44 -5.09 8.15
C VAL A 52 -0.50 -6.27 8.39
N CYS A 53 -1.08 -7.44 8.60
CA CYS A 53 -0.34 -8.68 8.80
C CYS A 53 -0.39 -9.52 7.52
N ALA A 54 0.75 -9.64 6.85
CA ALA A 54 0.97 -10.57 5.76
C ALA A 54 1.25 -11.95 6.36
N ASN A 55 0.20 -12.74 6.54
CA ASN A 55 0.26 -14.00 7.29
C ASN A 55 0.62 -15.20 6.40
N LYS A 56 1.08 -16.28 7.04
CA LYS A 56 1.51 -17.55 6.43
C LYS A 56 2.79 -17.46 5.61
N VAL A 57 3.75 -16.64 6.05
CA VAL A 57 5.06 -16.52 5.38
C VAL A 57 5.89 -17.81 5.41
N ASP A 58 5.58 -18.73 6.31
CA ASP A 58 6.12 -20.10 6.33
C ASP A 58 5.85 -20.87 5.01
N ALA A 59 4.77 -20.54 4.30
CA ALA A 59 4.35 -21.18 3.06
C ALA A 59 4.98 -20.51 1.81
N CYS A 60 6.29 -20.23 1.83
CA CYS A 60 7.01 -19.48 0.78
C CYS A 60 6.72 -19.96 -0.66
N ARG A 61 6.50 -21.26 -0.86
CA ARG A 61 6.28 -21.86 -2.20
C ARG A 61 4.96 -21.47 -2.84
N LEU A 62 3.98 -21.02 -2.04
CA LEU A 62 2.66 -20.61 -2.53
C LEU A 62 2.52 -19.10 -2.58
N ARG A 63 3.57 -18.34 -2.27
CA ARG A 63 3.51 -16.88 -2.18
C ARG A 63 3.14 -16.26 -3.53
N VAL A 64 2.03 -15.52 -3.52
CA VAL A 64 1.51 -14.77 -4.68
C VAL A 64 1.48 -13.25 -4.43
N VAL A 65 1.63 -12.81 -3.17
CA VAL A 65 1.77 -11.41 -2.80
C VAL A 65 3.18 -11.19 -2.23
N ASP A 66 3.97 -10.35 -2.89
CA ASP A 66 5.32 -10.00 -2.44
C ASP A 66 5.30 -8.95 -1.32
N GLU A 67 6.37 -8.90 -0.54
CA GLU A 67 6.51 -8.01 0.61
C GLU A 67 6.39 -6.54 0.18
N SER A 68 7.04 -6.19 -0.93
CA SER A 68 7.02 -4.82 -1.46
C SER A 68 5.61 -4.38 -1.84
N GLU A 69 4.77 -5.26 -2.38
CA GLU A 69 3.38 -4.93 -2.69
C GLU A 69 2.54 -4.70 -1.43
N GLY A 70 2.65 -5.60 -0.45
CA GLY A 70 1.92 -5.49 0.82
C GLY A 70 2.34 -4.27 1.64
N ARG A 71 3.65 -4.06 1.78
CA ARG A 71 4.24 -2.93 2.51
C ARG A 71 3.84 -1.60 1.88
N LEU A 72 3.95 -1.48 0.56
CA LEU A 72 3.55 -0.27 -0.16
C LEU A 72 2.06 0.06 0.07
N TRP A 73 1.19 -0.95 0.03
CA TRP A 73 -0.25 -0.75 0.25
C TRP A 73 -0.55 -0.26 1.67
N ALA A 74 0.13 -0.81 2.68
CA ALA A 74 -0.03 -0.44 4.08
C ALA A 74 0.54 0.95 4.38
N GLU A 75 1.81 1.19 4.06
CA GLU A 75 2.53 2.43 4.39
C GLU A 75 1.95 3.64 3.63
N SER A 76 1.45 3.46 2.41
CA SER A 76 0.77 4.53 1.66
C SER A 76 -0.51 5.07 2.32
N ARG A 77 -1.09 4.29 3.23
CA ARG A 77 -2.26 4.66 4.06
C ARG A 77 -1.85 5.03 5.49
N GLY A 78 -0.55 5.03 5.77
CA GLY A 78 0.00 5.22 7.12
C GLY A 78 -0.29 4.04 8.05
N PHE A 79 -0.42 2.82 7.53
CA PHE A 79 -0.59 1.62 8.36
C PHE A 79 0.76 0.96 8.61
N LEU A 80 0.88 0.29 9.75
CA LEU A 80 2.02 -0.57 10.04
C LEU A 80 1.91 -1.84 9.20
N TYR A 81 3.04 -2.44 8.82
CA TYR A 81 3.07 -3.67 8.03
C TYR A 81 4.02 -4.68 8.66
N TRP A 82 3.57 -5.92 8.84
CA TRP A 82 4.41 -7.01 9.30
C TRP A 82 4.17 -8.31 8.53
N GLU A 83 5.27 -9.02 8.27
CA GLU A 83 5.27 -10.40 7.80
C GLU A 83 5.10 -11.29 9.03
N THR A 84 4.09 -12.17 9.03
CA THR A 84 3.79 -12.99 10.20
C THR A 84 3.55 -14.45 9.82
N SER A 85 3.89 -15.37 10.72
CA SER A 85 3.43 -16.75 10.65
C SER A 85 2.85 -17.17 11.99
N ALA A 86 1.56 -17.44 12.02
CA ALA A 86 0.92 -18.04 13.18
C ALA A 86 1.39 -19.49 13.44
N GLN A 87 2.00 -20.15 12.44
CA GLN A 87 2.52 -21.52 12.59
C GLN A 87 3.92 -21.55 13.20
N SER A 88 4.84 -20.72 12.68
CA SER A 88 6.22 -20.66 13.20
C SER A 88 6.38 -19.70 14.38
N GLY A 89 5.44 -18.78 14.56
CA GLY A 89 5.52 -17.69 15.53
C GLY A 89 6.31 -16.47 15.03
N GLU A 90 6.87 -16.54 13.81
CA GLU A 90 7.67 -15.48 13.22
C GLU A 90 6.87 -14.17 13.07
N GLY A 91 7.46 -13.08 13.52
CA GLY A 91 6.92 -11.71 13.41
C GLY A 91 5.71 -11.42 14.31
N ILE A 92 5.13 -12.42 14.99
CA ILE A 92 3.94 -12.23 15.82
C ILE A 92 4.25 -11.37 17.05
N GLN A 93 5.36 -11.65 17.75
CA GLN A 93 5.71 -10.94 18.98
C GLN A 93 6.06 -9.48 18.71
N GLU A 94 6.91 -9.24 17.72
CA GLU A 94 7.37 -7.93 17.28
C GLU A 94 6.19 -7.10 16.76
N MET A 95 5.27 -7.73 16.02
CA MET A 95 4.05 -7.10 15.56
C MET A 95 3.20 -6.62 16.73
N PHE A 96 2.90 -7.49 17.69
CA PHE A 96 2.07 -7.11 18.84
C PHE A 96 2.74 -6.07 19.74
N GLN A 97 4.05 -6.18 19.98
CA GLN A 97 4.79 -5.16 20.74
C GLN A 97 4.69 -3.79 20.09
N THR A 98 4.93 -3.72 18.78
CA THR A 98 4.81 -2.46 18.01
C THR A 98 3.38 -1.94 18.03
N PHE A 99 2.40 -2.84 17.86
CA PHE A 99 0.98 -2.49 17.86
C PHE A 99 0.52 -1.89 19.18
N TYR A 100 0.81 -2.55 20.30
CA TYR A 100 0.42 -2.04 21.61
C TYR A 100 1.17 -0.76 21.97
N SER A 101 2.46 -0.64 21.64
CA SER A 101 3.20 0.61 21.83
C SER A 101 2.55 1.77 21.07
N ALA A 102 2.19 1.56 19.80
CA ALA A 102 1.53 2.59 19.00
C ALA A 102 0.14 2.98 19.54
N ILE A 103 -0.61 2.03 20.13
CA ILE A 103 -1.90 2.33 20.79
C ILE A 103 -1.66 3.12 22.07
N VAL A 104 -0.65 2.78 22.87
CA VAL A 104 -0.30 3.53 24.08
C VAL A 104 0.09 4.96 23.72
N ASP A 105 0.96 5.14 22.72
CA ASP A 105 1.38 6.46 22.24
C ASP A 105 0.19 7.30 21.73
N LEU A 106 -0.80 6.65 21.12
CA LEU A 106 -2.04 7.29 20.68
C LEU A 106 -2.89 7.73 21.89
N CYS A 107 -3.02 6.87 22.90
CA CYS A 107 -3.75 7.16 24.15
C CYS A 107 -3.10 8.32 24.92
N ASP A 108 -1.77 8.31 25.06
CA ASP A 108 -0.99 9.32 25.77
C ASP A 108 -1.09 10.69 25.08
N ASN A 109 -1.27 10.71 23.75
CA ASN A 109 -1.53 11.92 22.97
C ASN A 109 -3.01 12.32 22.91
N GLY A 110 -3.85 11.83 23.82
CA GLY A 110 -5.27 12.19 23.91
C GLY A 110 -6.10 11.67 22.73
N GLY A 111 -5.73 10.50 22.20
CA GLY A 111 -6.38 9.88 21.05
C GLY A 111 -6.01 10.51 19.71
N LYS A 112 -4.88 11.22 19.62
CA LYS A 112 -4.37 11.83 18.38
C LYS A 112 -3.04 11.22 17.99
N ARG A 113 -2.87 10.93 16.71
CA ARG A 113 -1.65 10.32 16.19
C ARG A 113 -0.45 11.28 16.35
N PRO A 114 0.70 10.83 16.89
CA PRO A 114 1.87 11.69 17.03
C PRO A 114 2.39 12.15 15.65
N PRO A 115 2.73 13.46 15.49
CA PRO A 115 3.32 13.98 14.27
C PRO A 115 4.77 13.50 14.16
N GLY A 116 4.99 12.28 13.68
CA GLY A 116 6.35 11.74 13.47
C GLY A 116 6.49 10.22 13.45
N SER A 117 5.45 9.43 13.74
CA SER A 117 5.54 7.97 13.77
C SER A 117 5.32 7.28 12.42
N ALA A 118 5.21 8.03 11.32
CA ALA A 118 5.12 7.46 9.98
C ALA A 118 6.53 7.19 9.44
N GLY A 119 6.90 5.92 9.34
CA GLY A 119 8.13 5.48 8.66
C GLY A 119 8.20 5.97 7.21
N ILE A 120 9.44 6.20 6.77
CA ILE A 120 9.95 6.45 5.40
C ILE A 120 8.94 7.12 4.45
N SER A 121 9.04 8.44 4.33
CA SER A 121 8.07 9.27 3.62
C SER A 121 8.07 9.03 2.10
N PHE A 122 6.98 8.45 1.61
CA PHE A 122 6.54 8.57 0.23
C PHE A 122 5.05 8.95 0.20
N THR A 123 4.64 9.68 -0.83
CA THR A 123 3.25 10.15 -0.94
C THR A 123 2.34 9.00 -1.37
N ARG A 124 1.05 9.11 -1.02
CA ARG A 124 0.04 8.19 -1.51
C ARG A 124 -0.01 8.16 -3.05
N GLU A 125 0.23 9.30 -3.72
CA GLU A 125 0.30 9.30 -5.19
C GLU A 125 1.50 8.51 -5.73
N GLN A 126 2.65 8.55 -5.04
CA GLN A 126 3.81 7.72 -5.40
C GLN A 126 3.47 6.23 -5.31
N ALA A 127 2.83 5.82 -4.22
CA ALA A 127 2.42 4.43 -4.02
C ALA A 127 1.36 3.96 -5.03
N ASP A 128 0.33 4.77 -5.27
CA ASP A 128 -0.71 4.45 -6.26
C ASP A 128 -0.12 4.34 -7.68
N ALA A 129 0.84 5.21 -8.02
CA ALA A 129 1.55 5.13 -9.29
C ALA A 129 2.37 3.83 -9.43
N ILE A 130 3.12 3.43 -8.38
CA ILE A 130 3.89 2.19 -8.37
C ILE A 130 2.97 0.97 -8.50
N ARG A 131 1.87 0.91 -7.73
CA ARG A 131 0.89 -0.18 -7.80
C ARG A 131 0.32 -0.32 -9.22
N ARG A 132 -0.06 0.80 -9.84
CA ARG A 132 -0.58 0.80 -11.22
C ARG A 132 0.45 0.29 -12.21
N ILE A 133 1.68 0.82 -12.18
CA ILE A 133 2.75 0.43 -13.11
C ILE A 133 3.07 -1.08 -12.99
N ARG A 134 3.09 -1.62 -11.77
CA ARG A 134 3.30 -3.06 -11.53
C ARG A 134 2.13 -3.93 -12.04
N GLY A 135 0.90 -3.45 -11.94
CA GLY A 135 -0.29 -4.18 -12.39
C GLY A 135 -0.56 -4.11 -13.89
N SER A 136 -0.01 -3.11 -14.59
CA SER A 136 -0.26 -2.88 -16.01
C SER A 136 0.51 -3.86 -16.91
N LYS A 137 -0.16 -4.39 -17.93
CA LYS A 137 0.45 -5.23 -18.99
C LYS A 137 0.77 -4.47 -20.28
N ASP A 138 0.30 -3.23 -20.40
CA ASP A 138 0.40 -2.41 -21.61
C ASP A 138 1.15 -1.10 -21.33
N SER A 139 1.94 -0.65 -22.30
CA SER A 139 2.79 0.54 -22.17
C SER A 139 1.98 1.85 -22.10
N TRP A 140 0.80 1.91 -22.73
CA TRP A 140 -0.09 3.07 -22.61
C TRP A 140 -0.67 3.14 -21.20
N ASP A 141 -1.17 2.01 -20.69
CA ASP A 141 -1.71 1.93 -19.34
C ASP A 141 -0.66 2.26 -18.28
N MET A 142 0.59 1.80 -18.42
CA MET A 142 1.70 2.19 -17.52
C MET A 142 1.91 3.71 -17.44
N LEU A 143 1.82 4.41 -18.58
CA LEU A 143 1.93 5.88 -18.63
C LEU A 143 0.61 6.61 -18.33
N GLY A 144 -0.50 5.88 -18.16
CA GLY A 144 -1.82 6.46 -17.91
C GLY A 144 -2.39 7.15 -19.14
N LEU A 145 -2.08 6.61 -20.33
CA LEU A 145 -2.48 7.12 -21.63
C LEU A 145 -3.41 6.14 -22.32
N LYS A 146 -4.15 6.63 -23.32
CA LYS A 146 -4.95 5.80 -24.22
C LYS A 146 -4.13 5.45 -25.47
N PRO A 147 -4.40 4.30 -26.12
CA PRO A 147 -3.81 4.00 -27.42
C PRO A 147 -4.07 5.13 -28.41
N GLY A 148 -3.03 5.55 -29.14
CA GLY A 148 -3.10 6.64 -30.11
C GLY A 148 -2.71 8.02 -29.57
N ALA A 149 -2.27 8.13 -28.30
CA ALA A 149 -1.69 9.37 -27.79
C ALA A 149 -0.42 9.76 -28.58
N SER A 150 -0.25 11.06 -28.78
CA SER A 150 0.85 11.68 -29.52
C SER A 150 2.19 11.53 -28.80
N ARG A 151 3.29 11.73 -29.55
CA ARG A 151 4.66 11.73 -29.01
C ARG A 151 4.82 12.73 -27.85
N ASP A 152 4.15 13.88 -27.94
CA ASP A 152 4.19 14.93 -26.93
C ASP A 152 3.45 14.53 -25.65
N GLU A 153 2.29 13.88 -25.78
CA GLU A 153 1.54 13.34 -24.64
C GLU A 153 2.34 12.26 -23.91
N VAL A 154 2.99 11.35 -24.66
CA VAL A 154 3.90 10.34 -24.11
C VAL A 154 5.05 10.97 -23.33
N ASN A 155 5.72 11.98 -23.91
CA ASN A 155 6.83 12.67 -23.23
C ASN A 155 6.35 13.48 -22.02
N LYS A 156 5.15 14.05 -22.04
CA LYS A 156 4.56 14.77 -20.91
C LYS A 156 4.21 13.82 -19.76
N ALA A 157 3.56 12.69 -20.06
CA ALA A 157 3.23 11.65 -19.09
C ALA A 157 4.48 11.05 -18.44
N TYR A 158 5.49 10.72 -19.25
CA TYR A 158 6.79 10.24 -18.77
C TYR A 158 7.45 11.23 -17.82
N ARG A 159 7.56 12.52 -18.18
CA ARG A 159 8.20 13.53 -17.32
C ARG A 159 7.51 13.64 -15.96
N LYS A 160 6.18 13.57 -15.94
CA LYS A 160 5.39 13.59 -14.70
C LYS A 160 5.72 12.39 -13.81
N LEU A 161 5.71 11.18 -14.37
CA LEU A 161 6.02 9.95 -13.62
C LEU A 161 7.49 9.87 -13.21
N ALA A 162 8.42 10.33 -14.06
CA ALA A 162 9.84 10.35 -13.77
C ALA A 162 10.17 11.26 -12.58
N VAL A 163 9.55 12.43 -12.48
CA VAL A 163 9.72 13.32 -11.31
C VAL A 163 9.11 12.71 -10.05
N LEU A 164 7.96 12.05 -10.18
CA LEU A 164 7.24 11.44 -9.06
C LEU A 164 7.99 10.24 -8.48
N LEU A 165 8.56 9.39 -9.35
CA LEU A 165 9.14 8.09 -8.99
C LEU A 165 10.67 8.06 -9.02
N HIS A 166 11.34 9.21 -9.18
CA HIS A 166 12.80 9.26 -9.19
C HIS A 166 13.36 8.66 -7.89
N PRO A 167 14.36 7.76 -7.93
CA PRO A 167 14.91 7.12 -6.73
C PRO A 167 15.36 8.12 -5.64
N ASP A 168 15.96 9.25 -6.02
CA ASP A 168 16.37 10.32 -5.09
C ASP A 168 15.20 11.01 -4.36
N LYS A 169 13.97 10.90 -4.89
CA LYS A 169 12.77 11.57 -4.36
C LYS A 169 11.72 10.61 -3.83
N CYS A 170 11.79 9.33 -4.18
CA CYS A 170 10.80 8.32 -3.88
C CYS A 170 11.47 7.11 -3.24
N LEU A 171 11.46 7.07 -1.91
CA LEU A 171 11.98 5.95 -1.13
C LEU A 171 10.96 4.81 -0.97
N ALA A 172 9.85 4.85 -1.73
CA ALA A 172 8.82 3.83 -1.69
C ALA A 172 9.34 2.47 -2.16
N PRO A 173 8.96 1.35 -1.51
CA PRO A 173 9.29 0.01 -1.98
C PRO A 173 8.87 -0.20 -3.44
N GLY A 174 9.80 -0.64 -4.29
CA GLY A 174 9.56 -0.89 -5.71
C GLY A 174 9.54 0.36 -6.60
N SER A 175 9.91 1.54 -6.10
CA SER A 175 9.99 2.78 -6.90
C SER A 175 10.99 2.68 -8.05
N GLU A 176 12.15 2.06 -7.82
CA GLU A 176 13.21 1.91 -8.83
C GLU A 176 12.75 1.03 -10.01
N ASP A 177 12.10 -0.10 -9.72
CA ASP A 177 11.58 -1.00 -10.74
C ASP A 177 10.43 -0.35 -11.52
N ALA A 178 9.54 0.38 -10.82
CA ALA A 178 8.48 1.16 -11.47
C ALA A 178 9.07 2.25 -12.38
N PHE A 179 10.15 2.92 -11.96
CA PHE A 179 10.84 3.92 -12.77
C PHE A 179 11.45 3.30 -14.04
N LYS A 180 12.13 2.15 -13.92
CA LYS A 180 12.65 1.37 -15.05
C LYS A 180 11.54 0.97 -16.03
N ALA A 181 10.41 0.48 -15.51
CA ALA A 181 9.25 0.12 -16.32
C ALA A 181 8.69 1.33 -17.11
N VAL A 182 8.60 2.51 -16.48
CA VAL A 182 8.17 3.76 -17.14
C VAL A 182 9.13 4.19 -18.26
N VAL A 183 10.45 4.04 -18.06
CA VAL A 183 11.46 4.32 -19.09
C VAL A 183 11.30 3.38 -20.30
N ASN A 184 11.09 2.09 -20.03
CA ASN A 184 10.88 1.08 -21.07
C ASN A 184 9.57 1.34 -21.85
N ALA A 185 8.47 1.63 -21.15
CA ALA A 185 7.18 1.94 -21.75
C ALA A 185 7.27 3.16 -22.69
N ARG A 186 7.90 4.26 -22.25
CA ARG A 186 8.14 5.43 -23.13
C ARG A 186 8.91 5.04 -24.38
N THR A 187 9.98 4.27 -24.23
CA THR A 187 10.84 3.88 -25.35
C THR A 187 10.07 3.03 -26.36
N ALA A 188 9.25 2.09 -25.89
CA ALA A 188 8.42 1.26 -26.74
C ALA A 188 7.37 2.09 -27.51
N LEU A 189 6.67 3.00 -26.84
CA LEU A 189 5.65 3.84 -27.47
C LEU A 189 6.25 4.79 -28.52
N LEU A 190 7.36 5.46 -28.21
CA LEU A 190 8.01 6.39 -29.15
C LEU A 190 8.61 5.70 -30.38
N LYS A 191 8.89 4.40 -30.33
CA LYS A 191 9.28 3.59 -31.51
C LYS A 191 8.09 3.29 -32.42
N ASN A 192 6.90 3.12 -31.85
CA ASN A 192 5.70 2.70 -32.58
C ASN A 192 4.84 3.87 -33.10
N ILE A 193 5.00 5.06 -32.51
CA ILE A 193 4.32 6.29 -32.99
C ILE A 193 5.11 6.84 -34.19
N LYS A 194 4.51 6.71 -35.37
CA LYS A 194 4.99 7.31 -36.62
C LYS A 194 4.86 8.83 -36.60
#